data_AF-A0A949CJL7-F1
#
_entry.id   AF-A0A949CJL7-F1
#
_cell.length_a   1.000
_cell.length_b   1.000
_cell.length_c   1.000
_cell.angle_alpha   90.00
_cell.angle_beta   90.00
_cell.angle_gamma   90.00
#
_symmetry.space_group_name_H-M   'P 1'
#
loop_
_entity.id
_entity.type
_entity.pdbx_description
1 polymer ?
#
loop_
_entity_poly.entity_id
_entity_poly.type
_entity_poly.pdbx_seq_one_letter_code
_entity_poly.pdbx_strand_id
1 'polypeptide(L)'
;MGVRQQRKMMPWPSHLNLRVNEPFDPADVTEIEQSIGVKLPEQFLTFVKETNGGGYVDDLLAECLVPTPFGKSNIVEIGGLPGVIRLLDSDVTPRNMICIGHGHFGMTTCLSIAGIDHGCVYALDTEMRYFWTNERISKYPSLAPSIKEFFKMRDNDELPERPWGYENCYLIAEDFDEYLSKLHPASEC
;
A
#
# COMPACT_ATOMS: atom_id res chain seq x y z
N MET A 1 -24.09 -14.67 -14.57
CA MET A 1 -23.58 -13.34 -14.97
C MET A 1 -24.18 -12.33 -14.00
N GLY A 2 -23.46 -12.02 -12.92
CA GLY A 2 -23.91 -11.04 -11.93
C GLY A 2 -23.74 -9.63 -12.49
N VAL A 3 -24.79 -8.82 -12.41
CA VAL A 3 -24.74 -7.39 -12.72
C VAL A 3 -23.78 -6.76 -11.70
N ARG A 4 -22.57 -6.37 -12.12
CA ARG A 4 -21.72 -5.49 -11.32
C ARG A 4 -22.52 -4.21 -11.10
N GLN A 5 -23.07 -4.02 -9.90
CA GLN A 5 -23.60 -2.72 -9.48
C GLN A 5 -22.52 -1.68 -9.76
N GLN A 6 -22.89 -0.60 -10.44
CA GLN A 6 -22.03 0.58 -10.54
C GLN A 6 -21.77 1.06 -9.11
N ARG A 7 -20.62 0.68 -8.56
CA ARG A 7 -20.17 1.15 -7.25
C ARG A 7 -20.01 2.66 -7.38
N LYS A 8 -20.73 3.39 -6.54
CA LYS A 8 -20.66 4.85 -6.51
C LYS A 8 -19.24 5.21 -6.08
N MET A 9 -18.50 5.88 -6.96
CA MET A 9 -17.16 6.38 -6.69
C MET A 9 -17.12 7.17 -5.38
N MET A 10 -16.04 7.01 -4.61
CA MET A 10 -15.81 7.81 -3.42
C MET A 10 -14.83 8.94 -3.74
N PRO A 11 -15.23 10.22 -3.60
CA PRO A 11 -14.28 11.33 -3.66
C PRO A 11 -13.29 11.20 -2.50
N TRP A 12 -12.15 11.92 -2.59
CA TRP A 12 -11.21 12.04 -1.49
C TRP A 12 -11.95 12.27 -0.15
N PRO A 13 -11.65 11.49 0.91
CA PRO A 13 -12.41 11.61 2.15
C PRO A 13 -12.25 13.00 2.74
N SER A 14 -13.36 13.75 2.86
CA SER A 14 -13.34 15.17 3.26
C SER A 14 -12.82 15.43 4.67
N HIS A 15 -12.68 14.36 5.48
CA HIS A 15 -12.12 14.42 6.83
C HIS A 15 -10.60 14.27 6.86
N LEU A 16 -9.97 14.00 5.71
CA LEU A 16 -8.52 13.86 5.58
C LEU A 16 -7.91 15.09 4.91
N ASN A 17 -6.80 15.57 5.46
CA ASN A 17 -6.05 16.68 4.88
C ASN A 17 -5.07 16.15 3.83
N LEU A 18 -5.21 16.64 2.59
CA LEU A 18 -4.26 16.38 1.52
C LEU A 18 -3.53 17.66 1.13
N ARG A 19 -2.22 17.66 1.32
CA ARG A 19 -1.29 18.67 0.80
C ARG A 19 -0.83 18.20 -0.57
N VAL A 20 -1.56 18.64 -1.60
CA VAL A 20 -1.32 18.23 -2.99
C VAL A 20 0.14 18.51 -3.42
N ASN A 21 0.70 17.56 -4.16
CA ASN A 21 2.02 17.71 -4.78
C ASN A 21 1.97 18.73 -5.93
N GLU A 22 3.13 18.98 -6.55
CA GLU A 22 3.16 19.71 -7.82
C GLU A 22 2.24 19.01 -8.85
N PRO A 23 1.48 19.79 -9.65
CA PRO A 23 0.63 19.23 -10.70
C PRO A 23 1.38 18.25 -11.60
N PHE A 24 0.75 17.11 -11.91
CA PHE A 24 1.31 16.15 -12.87
C PHE A 24 0.88 16.51 -14.31
N ASP A 25 1.70 16.14 -15.29
CA ASP A 25 1.29 16.20 -16.70
C ASP A 25 0.47 14.94 -17.03
N PRO A 26 -0.76 15.03 -17.56
CA PRO A 26 -1.49 13.86 -18.03
C PRO A 26 -0.71 12.94 -18.98
N ALA A 27 0.29 13.46 -19.70
CA ALA A 27 1.22 12.65 -20.50
C ALA A 27 2.02 11.64 -19.65
N ASP A 28 2.33 11.95 -18.39
CA ASP A 28 3.07 11.10 -17.45
C ASP A 28 2.35 9.76 -17.22
N VAL A 29 1.02 9.77 -17.18
CA VAL A 29 0.23 8.52 -17.05
C VAL A 29 0.46 7.62 -18.25
N THR A 30 0.46 8.20 -19.45
CA THR A 30 0.65 7.43 -20.68
C THR A 30 2.06 6.85 -20.74
N GLU A 31 3.07 7.62 -20.33
CA GLU A 31 4.46 7.17 -20.25
C GLU A 31 4.65 6.05 -19.23
N ILE A 32 4.05 6.18 -18.04
CA ILE A 32 4.09 5.14 -16.99
C ILE A 32 3.45 3.86 -17.50
N GLU A 33 2.23 3.92 -18.04
CA GLU A 33 1.52 2.74 -18.56
C GLU A 33 2.28 2.05 -19.72
N GLN A 34 2.92 2.83 -20.59
CA GLN A 34 3.78 2.30 -21.64
C GLN A 34 5.02 1.62 -21.05
N SER A 35 5.63 2.19 -20.02
CA SER A 35 6.83 1.67 -19.37
C SER A 35 6.56 0.38 -18.60
N ILE A 36 5.44 0.29 -17.90
CA ILE A 36 5.02 -0.93 -17.17
C ILE A 36 4.34 -1.97 -18.07
N GLY A 37 3.93 -1.57 -19.28
CA GLY A 37 3.28 -2.44 -20.26
C GLY A 37 1.83 -2.84 -19.92
N VAL A 38 1.21 -2.18 -18.94
CA VAL A 38 -0.16 -2.44 -18.47
C VAL A 38 -0.89 -1.15 -18.13
N LYS A 39 -2.22 -1.20 -18.11
CA LYS A 39 -3.06 -0.08 -17.69
C LYS A 39 -3.12 0.02 -16.17
N LEU A 40 -3.03 1.25 -15.66
CA LEU A 40 -3.23 1.51 -14.24
C LEU A 40 -4.71 1.30 -13.86
N PRO A 41 -5.00 0.84 -12.63
CA PRO A 41 -6.37 0.73 -12.13
C PRO A 41 -7.16 2.04 -12.27
N GLU A 42 -8.38 1.95 -12.81
CA GLU A 42 -9.24 3.12 -13.10
C GLU A 42 -9.52 4.00 -11.87
N GLN A 43 -9.71 3.36 -10.72
CA GLN A 43 -9.96 4.04 -9.44
C GLN A 43 -8.75 4.88 -9.00
N PHE A 44 -7.54 4.34 -9.16
CA PHE A 44 -6.31 5.08 -8.88
C PHE A 44 -6.12 6.26 -9.84
N LEU A 45 -6.35 6.06 -11.14
CA LEU A 45 -6.27 7.15 -12.13
C LEU A 45 -7.26 8.28 -11.85
N THR A 46 -8.45 7.92 -11.37
CA THR A 46 -9.48 8.89 -10.97
C THR A 46 -9.00 9.71 -9.79
N PHE A 47 -8.50 9.06 -8.74
CA PHE A 47 -7.89 9.74 -7.59
C PHE A 47 -6.76 10.68 -8.01
N VAL A 48 -5.83 10.21 -8.86
CA VAL A 48 -4.70 11.03 -9.35
C VAL A 48 -5.21 12.27 -10.08
N LYS A 49 -6.26 12.16 -10.90
CA LYS A 49 -6.87 13.31 -11.60
C LYS A 49 -7.57 14.28 -10.63
N GLU A 50 -8.36 13.77 -9.70
CA GLU A 50 -9.12 14.59 -8.74
C GLU A 50 -8.22 15.35 -7.77
N THR A 51 -7.12 14.73 -7.36
CA THR A 51 -6.15 15.31 -6.44
C THR A 51 -4.99 16.02 -7.13
N ASN A 52 -5.00 16.02 -8.47
CA ASN A 52 -3.95 16.60 -9.29
C ASN A 52 -2.55 16.03 -8.99
N GLY A 53 -2.46 14.71 -8.81
CA GLY A 53 -1.19 13.99 -8.63
C GLY A 53 -1.02 13.30 -7.28
N GLY A 54 -1.98 13.40 -6.37
CA GLY A 54 -1.84 12.97 -4.98
C GLY A 54 -1.12 14.01 -4.13
N GLY A 55 -0.52 13.57 -3.01
CA GLY A 55 0.17 14.48 -2.11
C GLY A 55 0.50 13.90 -0.74
N TYR A 56 1.01 14.78 0.11
CA TYR A 56 1.30 14.49 1.51
C TYR A 56 0.05 14.57 2.36
N VAL A 57 -0.06 13.66 3.31
CA VAL A 57 -1.11 13.63 4.33
C VAL A 57 -0.50 13.83 5.71
N ASP A 58 -1.33 14.16 6.70
CA ASP A 58 -0.93 13.98 8.09
C ASP A 58 -0.80 12.48 8.40
N ASP A 59 -0.20 12.08 9.53
CA ASP A 59 -0.02 10.65 9.82
C ASP A 59 -1.34 9.88 9.78
N LEU A 60 -1.52 9.07 8.73
CA LEU A 60 -2.68 8.19 8.57
C LEU A 60 -2.29 6.75 8.90
N LEU A 61 -3.28 5.97 9.31
CA LEU A 61 -3.17 4.55 9.57
C LEU A 61 -4.18 3.79 8.70
N ALA A 62 -3.79 2.58 8.29
CA ALA A 62 -4.67 1.59 7.69
C ALA A 62 -4.39 0.21 8.28
N GLU A 63 -5.45 -0.54 8.56
CA GLU A 63 -5.34 -1.94 8.98
C GLU A 63 -5.13 -2.85 7.78
N CYS A 64 -4.21 -3.79 7.90
CA CYS A 64 -4.07 -4.88 6.94
C CYS A 64 -5.10 -5.97 7.24
N LEU A 65 -5.57 -6.66 6.21
CA LEU A 65 -6.48 -7.80 6.30
C LEU A 65 -5.83 -9.07 6.87
N VAL A 66 -4.50 -9.04 7.03
CA VAL A 66 -3.69 -10.15 7.54
C VAL A 66 -2.75 -9.67 8.66
N PRO A 67 -2.31 -10.55 9.57
CA PRO A 67 -1.29 -10.21 10.57
C PRO A 67 -0.02 -9.64 9.93
N THR A 68 0.58 -8.65 10.58
CA THR A 68 1.79 -7.95 10.09
C THR A 68 2.88 -7.85 11.17
N PRO A 69 4.16 -7.72 10.78
CA PRO A 69 5.27 -7.50 11.71
C PRO A 69 5.38 -6.05 12.20
N PHE A 70 4.43 -5.19 11.85
CA PHE A 70 4.46 -3.75 12.13
C PHE A 70 3.15 -3.19 12.69
N GLY A 71 2.12 -4.01 12.83
CA GLY A 71 0.79 -3.56 13.25
C GLY A 71 0.05 -2.87 12.10
N LYS A 72 -0.32 -1.61 12.29
CA LYS A 72 -1.03 -0.82 11.27
C LYS A 72 -0.04 -0.25 10.27
N SER A 73 -0.43 -0.19 8.99
CA SER A 73 0.34 0.53 7.98
C SER A 73 0.23 2.01 8.25
N ASN A 74 1.36 2.69 8.46
CA ASN A 74 1.39 4.15 8.50
C ASN A 74 1.57 4.71 7.09
N ILE A 75 0.93 5.84 6.81
CA ILE A 75 0.95 6.51 5.52
C ILE A 75 1.13 8.02 5.74
N VAL A 76 2.11 8.61 5.06
CA VAL A 76 2.39 10.06 5.05
C VAL A 76 2.31 10.68 3.66
N GLU A 77 2.32 9.85 2.62
CA GLU A 77 2.11 10.26 1.23
C GLU A 77 1.21 9.25 0.52
N ILE A 78 0.27 9.76 -0.28
CA ILE A 78 -0.59 8.96 -1.16
C ILE A 78 -0.58 9.56 -2.55
N GLY A 79 -0.38 8.72 -3.55
CA GLY A 79 -0.18 9.13 -4.93
C GLY A 79 1.24 9.60 -5.20
N GLY A 80 1.39 10.35 -6.28
CA GLY A 80 2.66 10.81 -6.82
C GLY A 80 3.14 9.95 -7.98
N LEU A 81 2.72 10.30 -9.20
CA LEU A 81 3.31 9.73 -10.42
C LEU A 81 4.86 9.87 -10.47
N PRO A 82 5.48 10.96 -9.97
CA PRO A 82 6.92 11.03 -9.85
C PRO A 82 7.53 9.98 -8.91
N GLY A 83 6.77 9.51 -7.91
CA GLY A 83 7.16 8.41 -7.03
C GLY A 83 7.07 7.05 -7.74
N VAL A 84 6.00 6.86 -8.53
CA VAL A 84 5.81 5.65 -9.37
C VAL A 84 6.98 5.48 -10.36
N ILE A 85 7.37 6.54 -11.06
CA ILE A 85 8.45 6.51 -12.06
C ILE A 85 9.79 6.12 -11.44
N ARG A 86 10.14 6.68 -10.28
CA ARG A 86 11.42 6.39 -9.60
C ARG A 86 11.55 4.94 -9.13
N LEU A 87 10.44 4.20 -9.04
CA LEU A 87 10.38 2.89 -8.40
C LEU A 87 10.20 1.73 -9.40
N LEU A 88 10.11 2.02 -10.70
CA LEU A 88 10.20 0.99 -11.74
C LEU A 88 11.53 0.21 -11.68
N ASP A 89 12.55 0.77 -11.00
CA ASP A 89 13.86 0.15 -10.75
C ASP A 89 14.01 -0.43 -9.33
N SER A 90 12.92 -0.60 -8.57
CA SER A 90 12.98 -1.14 -7.19
C SER A 90 13.23 -2.66 -7.18
N ASP A 91 14.30 -3.10 -6.51
CA ASP A 91 14.58 -4.52 -6.27
C ASP A 91 13.69 -5.16 -5.17
N VAL A 92 12.95 -4.34 -4.43
CA VAL A 92 12.14 -4.79 -3.28
C VAL A 92 10.66 -4.93 -3.64
N THR A 93 10.17 -4.12 -4.57
CA THR A 93 8.75 -4.12 -4.97
C THR A 93 8.47 -5.29 -5.91
N PRO A 94 7.42 -6.10 -5.67
CA PRO A 94 7.03 -7.15 -6.62
C PRO A 94 6.79 -6.58 -8.03
N ARG A 95 7.22 -7.30 -9.06
CA ARG A 95 7.21 -6.82 -10.45
C ARG A 95 5.82 -6.47 -11.01
N ASN A 96 4.76 -6.97 -10.41
CA ASN A 96 3.39 -6.69 -10.79
C ASN A 96 2.75 -5.58 -9.94
N MET A 97 3.54 -4.86 -9.16
CA MET A 97 3.09 -3.73 -8.34
C MET A 97 3.88 -2.46 -8.66
N ILE A 98 3.27 -1.33 -8.34
CA ILE A 98 3.95 -0.03 -8.24
C ILE A 98 3.78 0.53 -6.84
N CYS A 99 4.73 1.30 -6.37
CA CYS A 99 4.57 2.05 -5.12
C CYS A 99 3.80 3.33 -5.40
N ILE A 100 2.78 3.59 -4.58
CA ILE A 100 1.84 4.70 -4.72
C ILE A 100 1.79 5.57 -3.45
N GLY A 101 2.76 5.40 -2.55
CA GLY A 101 2.81 6.14 -1.31
C GLY A 101 3.86 5.56 -0.37
N HIS A 102 4.19 6.30 0.67
CA HIS A 102 5.10 5.84 1.71
C HIS A 102 4.65 6.29 3.09
N GLY A 103 5.17 5.62 4.10
CA GLY A 103 4.98 5.86 5.51
C GLY A 103 6.30 5.84 6.26
N HIS A 104 6.22 5.85 7.58
CA HIS A 104 7.39 5.72 8.44
C HIS A 104 7.97 4.30 8.45
N PHE A 105 9.24 4.18 8.86
CA PHE A 105 9.89 2.91 9.20
C PHE A 105 9.76 1.81 8.12
N GLY A 106 10.01 2.20 6.87
CA GLY A 106 10.03 1.28 5.73
C GLY A 106 8.66 0.70 5.35
N MET A 107 7.57 1.36 5.73
CA MET A 107 6.24 1.03 5.22
C MET A 107 6.00 1.77 3.91
N THR A 108 5.86 1.03 2.81
CA THR A 108 5.55 1.58 1.49
C THR A 108 4.18 1.10 1.05
N THR A 109 3.36 1.96 0.47
CA THR A 109 2.05 1.56 -0.06
C THR A 109 2.23 1.15 -1.53
N CYS A 110 1.79 -0.06 -1.88
CA CYS A 110 1.86 -0.60 -3.23
C CYS A 110 0.48 -0.85 -3.82
N LEU A 111 0.36 -0.68 -5.14
CA LEU A 111 -0.82 -0.99 -5.94
C LEU A 111 -0.47 -2.11 -6.90
N SER A 112 -1.23 -3.20 -6.89
CA SER A 112 -1.12 -4.25 -7.91
C SER A 112 -1.64 -3.73 -9.25
N ILE A 113 -0.79 -3.82 -10.27
CA ILE A 113 -1.05 -3.36 -11.64
C ILE A 113 -1.18 -4.50 -12.64
N ALA A 114 -0.98 -5.75 -12.20
CA ALA A 114 -1.15 -6.94 -13.03
C ALA A 114 -1.41 -8.18 -12.16
N GLY A 115 -2.10 -9.19 -12.74
CA GLY A 115 -2.40 -10.45 -12.06
C GLY A 115 -3.87 -10.56 -11.62
N ILE A 116 -4.16 -11.58 -10.81
CA ILE A 116 -5.52 -11.83 -10.28
C ILE A 116 -5.94 -10.80 -9.22
N ASP A 117 -4.97 -10.11 -8.64
CA ASP A 117 -5.10 -9.09 -7.60
C ASP A 117 -5.02 -7.66 -8.18
N HIS A 118 -5.21 -7.49 -9.50
CA HIS A 118 -5.19 -6.17 -10.15
C HIS A 118 -6.10 -5.17 -9.42
N GLY A 119 -5.52 -4.04 -9.01
CA GLY A 119 -6.21 -3.00 -8.24
C GLY A 119 -6.13 -3.12 -6.72
N CYS A 120 -5.68 -4.26 -6.19
CA CYS A 120 -5.46 -4.43 -4.74
C CYS A 120 -4.35 -3.52 -4.23
N VAL A 121 -4.48 -3.07 -2.98
CA VAL A 121 -3.52 -2.20 -2.30
C VAL A 121 -2.85 -2.94 -1.14
N TYR A 122 -1.52 -2.89 -1.10
CA TYR A 122 -0.68 -3.60 -0.14
C TYR A 122 0.21 -2.64 0.66
N ALA A 123 0.50 -2.98 1.91
CA ALA A 123 1.64 -2.48 2.64
C ALA A 123 2.85 -3.35 2.30
N LEU A 124 3.88 -2.77 1.70
CA LEU A 124 5.20 -3.37 1.49
C LEU A 124 6.11 -3.01 2.67
N ASP A 125 6.60 -4.02 3.36
CA ASP A 125 7.61 -3.89 4.40
C ASP A 125 9.02 -3.90 3.83
N THR A 126 9.59 -2.73 3.58
CA THR A 126 10.94 -2.60 3.03
C THR A 126 12.03 -2.90 4.06
N GLU A 127 11.70 -2.98 5.36
CA GLU A 127 12.62 -3.46 6.42
C GLU A 127 12.74 -4.99 6.44
N MET A 128 11.98 -5.68 5.58
CA MET A 128 12.00 -7.13 5.41
C MET A 128 11.81 -7.89 6.72
N ARG A 129 10.93 -7.41 7.61
CA ARG A 129 10.75 -7.97 8.96
C ARG A 129 10.25 -9.40 8.91
N TYR A 130 9.60 -9.83 7.83
CA TYR A 130 9.27 -11.24 7.64
C TYR A 130 10.48 -12.16 7.86
N PHE A 131 11.69 -11.74 7.48
CA PHE A 131 12.91 -12.54 7.61
C PHE A 131 13.70 -12.30 8.90
N TRP A 132 13.18 -11.52 9.86
CA TRP A 132 13.89 -11.28 11.12
C TRP A 132 14.03 -12.56 11.95
N THR A 133 15.26 -12.87 12.35
CA THR A 133 15.56 -14.01 13.21
C THR A 133 15.16 -13.74 14.66
N ASN A 134 15.04 -14.80 15.48
CA ASN A 134 14.81 -14.67 16.93
C ASN A 134 15.89 -13.81 17.62
N GLU A 135 17.14 -13.87 17.15
CA GLU A 135 18.22 -12.99 17.61
C GLU A 135 17.89 -11.51 17.34
N ARG A 136 17.44 -11.19 16.12
CA ARG A 136 17.02 -9.82 15.75
C ARG A 136 15.82 -9.37 16.59
N ILE A 137 14.80 -10.21 16.72
CA ILE A 137 13.57 -9.93 17.47
C ILE A 137 13.89 -9.65 18.94
N SER A 138 14.83 -10.40 19.55
CA SER A 138 15.23 -10.22 20.96
C SER A 138 15.78 -8.82 21.28
N LYS A 139 16.27 -8.08 20.26
CA LYS A 139 16.76 -6.70 20.41
C LYS A 139 15.63 -5.68 20.60
N TYR A 140 14.37 -6.11 20.44
CA TYR A 140 13.16 -5.29 20.58
C TYR A 140 12.21 -5.89 21.64
N PRO A 141 12.56 -5.83 22.95
CA PRO A 141 11.74 -6.44 24.00
C PRO A 141 10.33 -5.82 24.12
N SER A 142 10.19 -4.56 23.73
CA SER A 142 8.97 -3.76 23.80
C SER A 142 8.04 -3.91 22.60
N LEU A 143 8.25 -4.90 21.71
CA LEU A 143 7.32 -5.15 20.61
C LEU A 143 5.89 -5.38 21.11
N ALA A 144 4.93 -4.81 20.40
CA ALA A 144 3.51 -4.98 20.68
C ALA A 144 3.13 -6.48 20.67
N PRO A 145 2.15 -6.91 21.49
CA PRO A 145 1.73 -8.32 21.53
C PRO A 145 1.33 -8.88 20.16
N SER A 146 0.63 -8.09 19.33
CA SER A 146 0.24 -8.50 17.97
C SER A 146 1.44 -8.78 17.05
N ILE A 147 2.51 -7.99 17.17
CA ILE A 147 3.74 -8.19 16.40
C ILE A 147 4.48 -9.45 16.88
N LYS A 148 4.50 -9.71 18.20
CA LYS A 148 5.05 -10.96 18.74
C LYS A 148 4.27 -12.18 18.26
N GLU A 149 2.94 -12.08 18.21
CA GLU A 149 2.09 -13.15 17.68
C GLU A 149 2.35 -13.39 16.19
N PHE A 150 2.55 -12.34 15.39
CA PHE A 150 2.93 -12.49 13.98
C PHE A 150 4.17 -13.38 13.81
N PHE A 151 5.23 -13.14 14.58
CA PHE A 151 6.46 -13.93 14.50
C PHE A 151 6.27 -15.37 14.96
N LYS A 152 5.45 -15.58 16.00
CA LYS A 152 5.09 -16.92 16.45
C LYS A 152 4.30 -17.69 15.38
N MET A 153 3.32 -17.05 14.75
CA MET A 153 2.56 -17.66 13.64
C MET A 153 3.48 -17.98 12.45
N ARG A 154 4.41 -17.08 12.11
CA ARG A 154 5.39 -17.32 11.05
C ARG A 154 6.22 -18.57 11.34
N ASP A 155 6.78 -18.67 12.55
CA ASP A 155 7.69 -19.76 12.92
C ASP A 155 6.99 -21.13 13.01
N ASN A 156 5.67 -21.13 13.17
CA ASN A 156 4.83 -22.32 13.19
C ASN A 156 4.16 -22.63 11.84
N ASP A 157 4.46 -21.88 10.77
CA ASP A 157 3.75 -21.95 9.48
C ASP A 157 2.22 -21.77 9.59
N GLU A 158 1.76 -20.92 10.53
CA GLU A 158 0.35 -20.62 10.82
C GLU A 158 -0.13 -19.29 10.19
N LEU A 159 0.72 -18.60 9.44
CA LEU A 159 0.31 -17.40 8.70
C LEU A 159 -0.61 -17.76 7.53
N PRO A 160 -1.55 -16.87 7.16
CA PRO A 160 -2.37 -17.06 5.97
C PRO A 160 -1.52 -17.31 4.72
N GLU A 161 -2.00 -18.18 3.84
CA GLU A 161 -1.38 -18.39 2.52
C GLU A 161 -1.32 -17.08 1.74
N ARG A 162 -0.23 -16.92 0.98
CA ARG A 162 0.01 -15.74 0.15
C ARG A 162 0.71 -16.14 -1.15
N PRO A 163 0.60 -15.31 -2.21
CA PRO A 163 1.36 -15.54 -3.44
C PRO A 163 2.87 -15.60 -3.17
N TRP A 164 3.58 -16.37 -3.99
CA TRP A 164 5.04 -16.43 -3.93
C TRP A 164 5.64 -15.05 -4.23
N GLY A 165 6.63 -14.62 -3.43
CA GLY A 165 7.26 -13.30 -3.55
C GLY A 165 6.54 -12.18 -2.79
N TYR A 166 5.46 -12.48 -2.06
CA TYR A 166 4.68 -11.52 -1.28
C TYR A 166 4.97 -11.65 0.23
N GLU A 167 6.12 -12.19 0.61
CA GLU A 167 6.50 -12.42 2.01
C GLU A 167 6.50 -11.11 2.83
N ASN A 168 6.79 -9.99 2.19
CA ASN A 168 6.77 -8.65 2.78
C ASN A 168 5.62 -7.77 2.29
N CYS A 169 4.63 -8.33 1.59
CA CYS A 169 3.45 -7.61 1.11
C CYS A 169 2.21 -8.04 1.90
N TYR A 170 1.55 -7.07 2.53
CA TYR A 170 0.41 -7.30 3.41
C TYR A 170 -0.80 -6.57 2.85
N LEU A 171 -1.87 -7.30 2.51
CA LEU A 171 -3.05 -6.74 1.86
C LEU A 171 -3.75 -5.72 2.77
N ILE A 172 -3.90 -4.49 2.31
CA ILE A 172 -4.68 -3.45 2.98
C ILE A 172 -6.13 -3.49 2.48
N ALA A 173 -6.32 -3.54 1.16
CA ALA A 173 -7.63 -3.46 0.53
C ALA A 173 -7.66 -4.19 -0.81
N GLU A 174 -8.83 -4.71 -1.19
CA GLU A 174 -9.04 -5.42 -2.45
C GLU A 174 -9.21 -4.49 -3.66
N ASP A 175 -9.44 -3.20 -3.39
CA ASP A 175 -9.43 -2.15 -4.40
C ASP A 175 -9.03 -0.79 -3.81
N PHE A 176 -8.79 0.19 -4.69
CA PHE A 176 -8.32 1.51 -4.28
C PHE A 176 -9.38 2.34 -3.53
N ASP A 177 -10.67 2.14 -3.81
CA ASP A 177 -11.75 2.85 -3.10
C ASP A 177 -11.87 2.35 -1.66
N GLU A 178 -11.80 1.04 -1.46
CA GLU A 178 -11.75 0.42 -0.14
C GLU A 178 -10.51 0.90 0.64
N TYR A 179 -9.35 1.01 -0.02
CA TYR A 179 -8.14 1.58 0.59
C TYR A 179 -8.41 2.98 1.14
N LEU A 180 -8.94 3.90 0.33
CA LEU A 180 -9.26 5.27 0.77
C LEU A 180 -10.23 5.29 1.96
N SER A 181 -11.18 4.34 2.01
CA SER A 181 -12.17 4.24 3.08
C SER A 181 -11.62 3.77 4.42
N LYS A 182 -10.47 3.08 4.41
CA LYS A 182 -9.81 2.53 5.61
C LYS A 182 -8.86 3.51 6.28
N LEU A 183 -8.51 4.58 5.59
CA LEU A 183 -7.59 5.60 6.09
C LEU A 183 -8.22 6.38 7.25
N HIS A 184 -7.50 6.48 8.35
CA HIS A 184 -7.90 7.27 9.52
C HIS A 184 -6.69 7.95 10.17
N PRO A 185 -6.87 9.10 10.84
CA PRO A 185 -5.77 9.79 11.52
C PRO A 185 -5.13 8.94 12.63
N ALA A 186 -3.80 9.00 12.75
CA ALA A 186 -3.07 8.28 13.80
C ALA A 186 -3.41 8.77 15.23
N SER A 187 -3.90 10.00 15.38
CA SER A 187 -4.31 10.58 16.66
C SER A 187 -5.58 9.94 17.26
N GLU A 188 -6.30 9.12 16.50
CA GLU A 188 -7.54 8.47 16.95
C GLU A 188 -7.30 7.06 17.54
N CYS A 189 -6.04 6.64 17.69
CA CYS A 189 -5.64 5.33 18.22
C CYS A 189 -5.01 5.41 19.62
#